data_AF-W0F6C3-F1
#
_entry.id   AF-W0F6C3-F1
#
_cell.length_a   1.000
_cell.length_b   1.000
_cell.length_c   1.000
_cell.angle_alpha   90.00
_cell.angle_beta   90.00
_cell.angle_gamma   90.00
#
_symmetry.space_group_name_H-M   'P 1'
#
loop_
_entity.id
_entity.type
_entity.pdbx_description
1 polymer ?
#
loop_
_entity_poly.entity_id
_entity_poly.type
_entity_poly.pdbx_seq_one_letter_code
_entity_poly.pdbx_strand_id
1 'polypeptide(L)'
;MTSKKISTAQVPLLRKGDIIKRFPSSGAPEEQFDEERKKDTDVFEICSINSKNDIIELITPGSARGMFPSPGDVTHLFIKSCNLVAQGIWWI
;
A
#
# COMPACT_ATOMS: atom_id res chain seq x y z
N MET A 1 14.81 -2.04 7.57
CA MET A 1 14.94 -1.22 6.34
C MET A 1 13.95 -0.11 6.53
N THR A 2 14.39 1.13 6.77
CA THR A 2 13.47 2.21 7.20
C THR A 2 12.43 2.49 6.12
N SER A 3 11.16 2.17 6.39
CA SER A 3 10.03 2.54 5.52
C SER A 3 9.88 4.07 5.46
N LYS A 4 9.53 4.59 4.29
CA LYS A 4 9.38 6.02 4.01
C LYS A 4 7.94 6.37 3.69
N LYS A 5 7.46 7.51 4.21
CA LYS A 5 6.12 8.02 3.92
C LYS A 5 6.02 8.37 2.42
N ILE A 6 4.95 7.93 1.76
CA ILE A 6 4.75 8.25 0.34
C ILE A 6 4.48 9.74 0.20
N SER A 7 5.33 10.42 -0.55
CA SER A 7 5.20 11.84 -0.89
C SER A 7 4.79 12.02 -2.34
N THR A 8 4.36 13.23 -2.70
CA THR A 8 4.02 13.60 -4.09
C THR A 8 5.15 13.30 -5.08
N ALA A 9 6.41 13.43 -4.65
CA ALA A 9 7.57 13.12 -5.49
C ALA A 9 7.78 11.61 -5.70
N GLN A 10 7.27 10.78 -4.77
CA GLN A 10 7.41 9.33 -4.83
C GLN A 10 6.31 8.67 -5.66
N VAL A 11 5.12 9.27 -5.75
CA VAL A 11 3.98 8.72 -6.50
C VAL A 11 4.32 8.36 -7.96
N PRO A 12 5.01 9.21 -8.75
CA PRO A 12 5.36 8.86 -10.13
C PRO A 12 6.41 7.73 -10.26
N LEU A 13 7.09 7.40 -9.16
CA LEU A 13 8.12 6.36 -9.11
C LEU A 13 7.54 4.98 -8.78
N LEU A 14 6.27 4.92 -8.35
CA LEU A 14 5.58 3.67 -8.03
C LEU A 14 5.41 2.81 -9.27
N ARG A 15 5.60 1.49 -9.10
CA ARG A 15 5.53 0.49 -10.16
C ARG A 15 4.70 -0.70 -9.74
N LYS A 16 4.18 -1.41 -10.74
CA LYS A 16 3.59 -2.73 -10.52
C LYS A 16 4.60 -3.65 -9.83
N GLY A 17 4.15 -4.36 -8.80
CA GLY A 17 4.96 -5.24 -7.96
C GLY A 17 5.61 -4.54 -6.75
N ASP A 18 5.53 -3.21 -6.64
CA ASP A 18 5.98 -2.52 -5.43
C ASP A 18 5.09 -2.89 -4.25
N ILE A 19 5.71 -3.01 -3.08
CA ILE A 19 5.02 -3.26 -1.82
C ILE A 19 4.87 -1.94 -1.08
N ILE A 20 3.64 -1.58 -0.73
CA ILE A 20 3.33 -0.43 0.10
C ILE A 20 2.61 -0.86 1.36
N LYS A 21 2.72 -0.05 2.41
CA LYS A 21 2.15 -0.33 3.73
C LYS A 21 1.20 0.78 4.11
N ARG A 22 0.11 0.43 4.79
CA ARG A 22 -0.81 1.36 5.44
C ARG A 22 -0.57 1.31 6.94
N PHE A 23 -0.09 2.40 7.53
CA PHE A 23 0.16 2.53 8.95
C PHE A 23 -0.13 3.95 9.45
N PRO A 24 -0.87 4.10 10.57
CA PRO A 24 -1.57 3.02 11.26
C PRO A 24 -2.79 2.53 10.44
N SER A 25 -3.14 1.25 10.55
CA SER A 25 -4.30 0.63 9.89
C SER A 25 -5.62 1.19 10.43
N SER A 26 -5.60 1.71 11.65
CA SER A 26 -6.70 2.40 12.30
C SER A 26 -6.18 3.55 13.17
N GLY A 27 -6.91 4.66 13.22
CA GLY A 27 -6.55 5.84 14.02
C GLY A 27 -6.02 7.01 13.21
N ALA A 28 -5.33 7.93 13.89
CA ALA A 28 -4.81 9.15 13.30
C ALA A 28 -3.46 8.89 12.58
N PRO A 29 -3.15 9.64 11.50
CA PRO A 29 -1.85 9.54 10.83
C PRO A 29 -0.68 9.83 11.76
N GLU A 30 0.41 9.08 11.60
CA GLU A 30 1.64 9.23 12.39
C GLU A 30 2.80 9.71 11.50
N GLU A 31 3.74 10.44 12.10
CA GLU A 31 4.91 10.99 11.38
C GLU A 31 6.06 9.99 11.23
N GLN A 32 6.05 8.91 12.02
CA GLN A 32 7.07 7.87 11.99
C GLN A 32 6.42 6.52 11.79
N PHE A 33 7.08 5.66 11.01
CA PHE A 33 6.66 4.28 10.84
C PHE A 33 7.25 3.43 11.96
N ASP A 34 6.39 2.73 12.69
CA ASP A 34 6.80 1.78 13.73
C ASP A 34 6.76 0.34 13.18
N GLU A 35 7.94 -0.23 12.91
CA GLU A 35 8.08 -1.61 12.41
C GLU A 35 7.66 -2.68 13.44
N GLU A 36 7.59 -2.34 14.73
CA GLU A 36 7.22 -3.27 15.81
C GLU A 36 5.69 -3.46 15.87
N ARG A 37 4.92 -2.43 15.46
CA ARG A 37 3.44 -2.43 15.42
C ARG A 37 2.87 -3.11 14.17
N LYS A 38 3.31 -4.36 13.93
CA LYS A 38 2.85 -5.17 12.79
C LYS A 38 1.32 -5.39 12.76
N LYS A 39 0.67 -5.43 13.92
CA LYS A 39 -0.79 -5.58 14.03
C LYS A 39 -1.55 -4.36 13.53
N ASP A 40 -0.90 -3.20 13.51
CA ASP A 40 -1.47 -1.94 13.06
C ASP A 40 -0.97 -1.57 11.65
N THR A 41 -0.40 -2.53 10.92
CA THR A 41 0.15 -2.31 9.58
C THR A 41 -0.51 -3.26 8.59
N ASP A 42 -1.17 -2.72 7.57
CA ASP A 42 -1.60 -3.50 6.42
C ASP A 42 -0.55 -3.43 5.31
N VAL A 43 -0.35 -4.54 4.61
CA VAL A 43 0.63 -4.64 3.51
C VAL A 43 -0.09 -4.93 2.21
N PHE A 44 0.25 -4.16 1.17
CA PHE A 44 -0.33 -4.26 -0.15
C PHE A 44 0.75 -4.33 -1.22
N GLU A 45 0.48 -5.03 -2.30
CA GLU A 45 1.26 -5.02 -3.53
C GLU A 45 0.50 -4.22 -4.59
N ILE A 46 1.21 -3.41 -5.37
CA ILE A 46 0.65 -2.71 -6.51
C ILE A 46 0.42 -3.70 -7.65
N CYS A 47 -0.84 -4.02 -7.93
CA CYS A 47 -1.23 -4.91 -9.02
C CYS A 47 -1.26 -4.18 -10.37
N SER A 48 -1.80 -2.97 -10.38
CA SER A 48 -1.91 -2.15 -11.58
C SER A 48 -1.92 -0.65 -11.26
N ILE A 49 -1.45 0.16 -12.21
CA ILE A 49 -1.49 1.62 -12.14
C ILE A 49 -2.16 2.11 -13.42
N ASN A 50 -3.29 2.80 -13.28
CA ASN A 50 -4.01 3.40 -14.39
C ASN A 50 -3.79 4.92 -14.39
N SER A 51 -2.87 5.37 -15.24
CA SER A 51 -2.51 6.79 -15.35
C SER A 51 -3.61 7.65 -15.97
N LYS A 52 -4.63 7.07 -16.64
CA LYS A 52 -5.71 7.85 -17.27
C LYS A 52 -6.71 8.39 -16.26
N ASN A 53 -6.95 7.64 -15.18
CA ASN A 53 -7.90 8.00 -14.12
C ASN A 53 -7.24 8.16 -12.75
N ASP A 54 -5.91 8.09 -12.71
CA ASP A 54 -5.09 8.25 -11.50
C ASP A 54 -5.41 7.22 -10.41
N ILE A 55 -5.81 6.00 -10.81
CA ILE A 55 -6.16 4.90 -9.90
C ILE A 55 -5.03 3.90 -9.83
N ILE A 56 -4.68 3.52 -8.60
CA ILE A 56 -3.76 2.44 -8.27
C ILE A 56 -4.59 1.30 -7.69
N GLU A 57 -4.43 0.12 -8.26
CA GLU A 57 -5.00 -1.11 -7.76
C GLU A 57 -3.99 -1.80 -6.86
N LEU A 58 -4.39 -1.98 -5.61
CA LEU A 58 -3.64 -2.63 -4.57
C LEU A 58 -4.27 -3.98 -4.28
N ILE A 59 -3.44 -5.00 -4.13
CA ILE A 59 -3.87 -6.31 -3.68
C ILE A 59 -3.13 -6.65 -2.39
N THR A 60 -3.79 -7.38 -1.50
CA THR A 60 -3.06 -8.07 -0.43
C THR A 60 -2.15 -9.11 -1.09
N PRO A 61 -0.81 -9.09 -0.89
CA PRO A 61 0.10 -9.93 -1.63
C PRO A 61 -0.28 -11.41 -1.47
N GLY A 62 -0.86 -11.96 -2.54
CA GLY A 62 -1.51 -13.27 -2.62
C GLY A 62 -0.49 -14.39 -2.73
N SER A 63 0.35 -14.51 -1.72
CA SER A 63 0.90 -15.77 -1.25
C SER A 63 1.76 -15.54 0.00
N ALA A 64 2.38 -14.39 0.17
CA ALA A 64 3.58 -14.29 -0.66
C ALA A 64 4.70 -15.38 -0.50
N ARG A 65 4.38 -16.70 -0.57
CA ARG A 65 5.05 -17.79 -1.34
C ARG A 65 4.31 -19.15 -1.45
N GLY A 66 3.15 -19.37 -0.81
CA GLY A 66 2.39 -20.64 -0.91
C GLY A 66 1.38 -20.69 -2.07
N MET A 67 1.33 -21.83 -2.78
CA MET A 67 0.41 -22.21 -3.86
C MET A 67 -1.02 -21.63 -3.77
N PHE A 68 -1.46 -20.95 -4.83
CA PHE A 68 -2.85 -20.60 -5.20
C PHE A 68 -3.75 -19.97 -4.10
N PRO A 69 -3.93 -18.63 -4.06
CA PRO A 69 -4.93 -18.02 -3.17
C PRO A 69 -6.34 -18.52 -3.52
N SER A 70 -7.16 -18.78 -2.49
CA SER A 70 -8.54 -19.22 -2.70
C SER A 70 -9.39 -18.07 -3.27
N PRO A 71 -10.45 -18.35 -4.04
CA PRO A 71 -11.43 -17.34 -4.41
C PRO A 71 -12.04 -16.72 -3.13
N GLY A 72 -11.61 -15.50 -2.79
CA GLY A 72 -12.00 -14.80 -1.55
C GLY A 72 -10.83 -14.26 -0.72
N ASP A 73 -9.62 -14.79 -0.90
CA ASP A 73 -8.44 -14.41 -0.09
C ASP A 73 -7.75 -13.13 -0.60
N VAL A 74 -8.02 -12.73 -1.84
CA VAL A 74 -7.41 -11.53 -2.44
C VAL A 74 -8.35 -10.35 -2.24
N THR A 75 -7.97 -9.45 -1.33
CA THR A 75 -8.64 -8.16 -1.20
C THR A 75 -8.07 -7.18 -2.22
N HIS A 76 -8.92 -6.66 -3.10
CA HIS A 76 -8.60 -5.57 -4.01
C HIS A 76 -8.98 -4.23 -3.39
N LEU A 77 -8.06 -3.27 -3.43
CA LEU A 77 -8.28 -1.90 -3.00
C LEU A 77 -7.92 -0.95 -4.14
N PHE A 78 -8.88 -0.16 -4.59
CA PHE A 78 -8.67 0.88 -5.59
C PHE A 78 -8.51 2.22 -4.88
N ILE A 79 -7.35 2.86 -5.06
CA ILE A 79 -7.05 4.14 -4.43
C ILE A 79 -6.57 5.14 -5.47
N LYS A 80 -6.96 6.41 -5.34
CA LYS A 80 -6.38 7.48 -6.17
C LYS A 80 -4.96 7.77 -5.73
N SER A 81 -4.05 8.06 -6.65
CA SER A 81 -2.66 8.34 -6.31
C SER A 81 -2.53 9.55 -5.37
N CYS A 82 -3.38 10.57 -5.54
CA CYS A 82 -3.46 11.72 -4.63
C CYS A 82 -3.85 11.32 -3.19
N ASN A 83 -4.65 10.28 -3.02
CA ASN A 83 -5.08 9.80 -1.69
C ASN A 83 -3.95 9.06 -0.95
N LEU A 84 -2.98 8.47 -1.66
CA LEU A 84 -1.79 7.89 -1.01
C LEU A 84 -1.02 8.94 -0.21
N VAL A 85 -0.94 10.16 -0.73
CA VAL A 85 -0.26 11.29 -0.08
C VAL A 85 -1.19 11.95 0.95
N ALA A 86 -2.42 12.28 0.56
CA ALA A 86 -3.32 13.08 1.36
C ALA A 86 -3.73 12.41 2.68
N GLN A 87 -3.81 11.08 2.71
CA GLN A 87 -4.16 10.36 3.94
C GLN A 87 -3.01 10.34 4.95
N GLY A 88 -1.76 10.52 4.52
CA GLY A 88 -0.61 10.54 5.42
C GLY A 88 -0.38 9.23 6.19
N ILE A 89 -0.89 8.10 5.70
CA ILE A 89 -0.76 6.78 6.33
C ILE A 89 -0.09 5.75 5.43
N TRP A 90 0.36 6.15 4.23
CA TRP A 90 0.94 5.23 3.26
C TRP A 90 2.45 5.33 3.24
N TRP A 91 3.10 4.17 3.21
CA TRP A 91 4.55 4.01 3.33
C TRP A 91 5.08 3.04 2.28
N ILE A 92 6.33 3.21 1.87
CA ILE A 92 7.07 2.35 0.95
C ILE A 92 8.46 2.05 1.52
#